data_AF-A0A535UDQ8-F1
#
_entry.id   AF-A0A535UDQ8-F1
#
_cell.length_a   1.000
_cell.length_b   1.000
_cell.length_c   1.000
_cell.angle_alpha   90.00
_cell.angle_beta   90.00
_cell.angle_gamma   90.00
#
_symmetry.space_group_name_H-M   'P 1'
#
loop_
_entity.id
_entity.type
_entity.pdbx_description
1 polymer ?
#
loop_
_entity_poly.entity_id
_entity_poly.type
_entity_poly.pdbx_seq_one_letter_code
_entity_poly.pdbx_strand_id
1 'polypeptide(L)'
;MSGECALSERGPWRIAVVGQRGVPATFGGIERHVEEIGARLAARGHEVTVFLRSGYVTDAPRTHRGMHLRQVPTVSSKRLECIVHSALCTC
;
A
#
# COMPACT_ATOMS: atom_id res chain seq x y z
N MET A 1 13.11 -30.68 3.60
CA MET A 1 12.34 -29.68 2.83
C MET A 1 11.68 -28.77 3.85
N SER A 2 12.46 -28.04 4.64
CA SER A 2 13.09 -26.75 4.30
C SER A 2 12.09 -25.62 4.42
N GLY A 3 12.23 -24.81 5.48
CA GLY A 3 11.78 -23.42 5.47
C GLY A 3 10.83 -22.96 6.57
N GLU A 4 10.97 -23.41 7.82
CA GLU A 4 10.44 -22.62 8.95
C GLU A 4 11.28 -21.34 9.07
N CYS A 5 10.83 -20.29 8.38
CA CYS A 5 11.39 -18.95 8.44
C CYS A 5 11.20 -18.42 9.86
N ALA A 6 12.30 -18.36 10.62
CA ALA A 6 12.39 -17.75 11.93
C ALA A 6 11.95 -16.27 11.87
N LEU A 7 10.70 -16.00 12.22
CA LEU A 7 10.19 -14.67 12.52
C LEU A 7 9.47 -14.70 13.87
N SER A 8 10.20 -15.12 14.90
CA SER A 8 9.85 -14.99 16.31
C SER A 8 10.83 -14.00 16.95
N GLU A 9 10.32 -13.08 17.79
CA GLU A 9 11.06 -12.15 18.68
C GLU A 9 11.55 -10.79 18.16
N ARG A 10 10.88 -10.19 17.17
CA ARG A 10 11.03 -8.74 16.93
C ARG A 10 9.71 -8.04 17.26
N GLY A 11 9.80 -6.92 17.99
CA GLY A 11 8.64 -6.08 18.35
C GLY A 11 7.80 -5.67 17.14
N PRO A 12 6.64 -5.03 17.35
CA PRO A 12 5.67 -4.78 16.29
C PRO A 12 6.32 -4.09 15.09
N TRP A 13 6.37 -4.80 13.96
CA TRP A 13 6.92 -4.27 12.72
C TRP A 13 5.97 -3.24 12.12
N ARG A 14 6.55 -2.21 11.55
CA ARG A 14 5.83 -1.20 10.78
C ARG A 14 5.85 -1.60 9.32
N ILE A 15 4.67 -1.89 8.77
CA ILE A 15 4.51 -2.45 7.43
C ILE A 15 3.71 -1.45 6.59
N ALA A 16 4.36 -0.89 5.58
CA ALA A 16 3.75 0.04 4.63
C ALA A 16 3.36 -0.69 3.35
N VAL A 17 2.07 -0.69 3.00
CA VAL A 17 1.56 -1.24 1.75
C VAL A 17 1.22 -0.10 0.80
N VAL A 18 1.93 -0.03 -0.33
CA VAL A 18 1.79 1.04 -1.32
C VAL A 18 1.15 0.52 -2.62
N GLY A 19 0.57 1.43 -3.40
CA GLY A 19 0.04 1.10 -4.74
C GLY A 19 -1.39 0.56 -4.76
N GLN A 20 -2.10 0.58 -3.63
CA GLN A 20 -3.51 0.18 -3.58
C GLN A 20 -4.41 1.30 -4.13
N ARG A 21 -5.39 0.91 -4.95
CA ARG A 21 -6.36 1.86 -5.53
C ARG A 21 -7.45 2.23 -4.52
N GLY A 22 -7.90 1.28 -3.70
CA GLY A 22 -8.90 1.50 -2.68
C GLY A 22 -8.98 0.31 -1.72
N VAL A 23 -9.30 0.60 -0.46
CA VAL A 23 -9.73 -0.37 0.54
C VAL A 23 -11.03 0.19 1.14
N PRO A 24 -12.13 -0.57 1.20
CA PRO A 24 -12.28 -2.01 0.91
C PRO A 24 -12.06 -2.38 -0.58
N ALA A 25 -11.70 -3.63 -0.83
CA ALA A 25 -11.35 -4.12 -2.17
C ALA A 25 -12.59 -4.20 -3.08
N THR A 26 -12.87 -3.13 -3.83
CA THR A 26 -14.07 -3.04 -4.68
C THR A 26 -13.88 -3.59 -6.10
N PHE A 27 -12.65 -3.69 -6.61
CA PHE A 27 -12.41 -3.87 -8.06
C PHE A 27 -11.26 -4.81 -8.50
N GLY A 28 -10.56 -5.50 -7.60
CA GLY A 28 -9.46 -6.39 -8.04
C GLY A 28 -8.99 -7.44 -7.03
N GLY A 29 -8.45 -8.54 -7.57
CA GLY A 29 -7.93 -9.66 -6.78
C GLY A 29 -6.68 -9.32 -5.98
N ILE A 30 -5.89 -8.34 -6.45
CA ILE A 30 -4.68 -7.88 -5.74
C ILE A 30 -5.07 -7.13 -4.47
N GLU A 31 -6.08 -6.26 -4.54
CA GLU A 31 -6.59 -5.51 -3.40
C GLU A 31 -7.13 -6.45 -2.32
N ARG A 32 -7.84 -7.53 -2.71
CA ARG A 32 -8.33 -8.53 -1.76
C ARG A 32 -7.21 -9.36 -1.15
N HIS A 33 -6.17 -9.67 -1.90
CA HIS A 33 -4.99 -10.36 -1.38
C HIS A 33 -4.26 -9.50 -0.34
N VAL A 34 -4.08 -8.21 -0.64
CA VAL A 34 -3.49 -7.25 0.29
C VAL A 34 -4.35 -7.08 1.53
N GLU A 35 -5.67 -7.04 1.39
CA GLU A 35 -6.59 -6.95 2.52
C GLU A 35 -6.47 -8.16 3.46
N GLU A 36 -6.47 -9.38 2.92
CA GLU A 36 -6.35 -10.60 3.73
C GLU A 36 -4.98 -10.74 4.39
N ILE A 37 -3.89 -10.42 3.67
CA ILE A 37 -2.54 -10.46 4.24
C ILE A 37 -2.38 -9.38 5.32
N GLY A 38 -2.78 -8.15 5.02
CA GLY A 38 -2.65 -7.03 5.94
C GLY A 38 -3.48 -7.23 7.21
N ALA A 39 -4.70 -7.78 7.09
CA ALA A 39 -5.52 -8.13 8.25
C ALA A 39 -4.84 -9.18 9.13
N ARG A 40 -4.21 -10.21 8.55
CA ARG A 40 -3.48 -11.24 9.31
C ARG A 40 -2.21 -10.70 9.97
N LEU A 41 -1.52 -9.76 9.32
CA LEU A 41 -0.35 -9.09 9.89
C LEU A 41 -0.74 -8.16 11.04
N ALA A 42 -1.83 -7.40 10.88
CA ALA A 42 -2.38 -6.57 11.96
C ALA A 42 -2.86 -7.42 13.14
N ALA A 43 -3.51 -8.56 12.89
CA ALA A 43 -3.92 -9.51 13.93
C ALA A 43 -2.74 -10.15 14.68
N ARG A 44 -1.56 -10.22 14.05
CA ARG A 44 -0.30 -10.64 14.70
C ARG A 44 0.37 -9.53 15.51
N GLY A 45 -0.26 -8.35 15.60
CA GLY A 45 0.24 -7.21 16.38
C GLY A 45 1.18 -6.28 15.60
N HIS A 46 1.28 -6.41 14.27
CA HIS A 46 2.08 -5.50 13.45
C HIS A 46 1.31 -4.23 13.10
N GLU A 47 2.02 -3.10 12.99
CA GLU A 47 1.44 -1.82 12.58
C GLU A 47 1.42 -1.76 11.05
N VAL A 48 0.29 -2.15 10.45
CA VAL A 48 0.11 -2.15 9.00
C VAL A 48 -0.56 -0.86 8.55
N THR A 49 0.10 -0.12 7.65
CA THR A 49 -0.47 1.08 7.00
C THR A 49 -0.61 0.84 5.51
N VAL A 50 -1.83 0.95 4.99
CA VAL A 50 -2.13 0.87 3.56
C VAL A 50 -2.29 2.28 3.01
N PHE A 51 -1.43 2.60 2.06
CA PHE A 51 -1.43 3.87 1.35
C PHE A 51 -2.33 3.79 0.13
N LEU A 52 -3.41 4.58 0.17
CA LEU A 52 -4.40 4.69 -0.88
C LEU A 52 -4.10 5.93 -1.74
N ARG A 53 -4.27 5.81 -3.06
CA ARG A 53 -4.18 6.97 -3.96
C ARG A 53 -5.40 7.87 -3.81
N SER A 54 -5.15 9.16 -3.60
CA SER A 54 -6.18 10.20 -3.62
C SER A 54 -6.95 10.19 -4.95
N GLY A 55 -8.28 10.07 -4.89
CA GLY A 55 -9.17 10.14 -6.06
C GLY A 55 -10.06 8.91 -6.31
N TYR A 56 -9.81 7.79 -5.64
CA TYR A 56 -10.63 6.57 -5.79
C TYR A 56 -11.55 6.29 -4.60
N VAL A 57 -11.25 6.84 -3.43
CA VAL A 57 -12.08 6.69 -2.23
C VAL A 57 -12.21 8.06 -1.59
N THR A 58 -13.43 8.61 -1.57
CA THR A 58 -13.70 9.96 -1.03
C THR A 58 -13.85 9.95 0.49
N ASP A 59 -14.10 8.78 1.08
CA ASP A 59 -14.35 8.59 2.51
C ASP A 59 -13.78 7.24 2.99
N ALA A 60 -12.46 7.08 2.92
CA ALA A 60 -11.82 5.85 3.40
C ALA A 60 -11.79 5.87 4.93
N PRO A 61 -12.31 4.86 5.63
CA PRO A 61 -12.21 4.78 7.08
C PRO A 61 -10.73 4.78 7.49
N ARG A 62 -10.37 5.50 8.56
CA ARG A 62 -8.97 5.63 9.01
C ARG A 62 -8.33 4.29 9.39
N THR A 63 -9.14 3.29 9.71
CA THR A 63 -8.73 1.95 10.06
C THR A 63 -9.67 0.93 9.42
N HIS A 64 -9.12 -0.16 8.85
CA HIS A 64 -9.87 -1.28 8.28
C HIS A 64 -9.24 -2.60 8.71
N ARG A 65 -10.01 -3.48 9.40
CA ARG A 65 -9.55 -4.79 9.90
C ARG A 65 -8.19 -4.75 10.63
N GLY A 66 -7.99 -3.71 11.45
CA GLY A 66 -6.75 -3.49 12.22
C GLY A 66 -5.62 -2.83 11.44
N MET A 67 -5.80 -2.54 10.15
CA MET A 67 -4.84 -1.80 9.33
C MET A 67 -5.19 -0.31 9.28
N HIS A 68 -4.20 0.56 9.30
CA HIS A 68 -4.39 1.99 9.10
C HIS A 68 -4.50 2.31 7.61
N LEU A 69 -5.52 3.07 7.21
CA LEU A 69 -5.65 3.55 5.84
C LEU A 69 -5.20 5.00 5.78
N ARG A 70 -4.20 5.27 4.94
CA ARG A 70 -3.68 6.63 4.72
C ARG A 70 -3.85 6.99 3.26
N GLN A 71 -4.70 7.98 3.01
CA GLN A 71 -4.78 8.59 1.70
C GLN A 71 -3.59 9.55 1.55
N VAL A 72 -2.76 9.29 0.56
CA VAL A 72 -1.62 10.16 0.25
C VAL A 72 -1.91 10.86 -1.06
N PRO A 73 -1.78 12.21 -1.12
CA PRO A 73 -1.87 12.94 -2.37
C PRO A 73 -0.80 12.39 -3.30
N THR A 74 -1.23 11.70 -4.35
CA THR A 74 -0.26 11.07 -5.24
C THR A 74 0.30 12.17 -6.13
N VAL A 75 1.54 12.61 -5.86
CA VAL A 75 2.29 13.46 -6.79
C VAL A 75 2.45 12.65 -8.07
N SER A 76 1.65 13.01 -9.08
CA SER A 76 1.69 12.43 -10.42
C SER A 76 2.94 12.92 -11.17
N SER A 77 4.14 12.63 -10.68
CA SER A 77 5.39 12.93 -11.37
C SER A 77 5.65 12.03 -12.58
N LYS A 78 4.76 11.07 -12.88
CA LYS A 78 4.82 10.22 -14.09
C LYS A 78 4.76 10.99 -15.43
N ARG A 79 4.58 12.31 -15.40
CA ARG A 79 4.55 13.18 -16.60
C ARG A 79 5.77 14.09 -16.75
N LEU A 80 6.59 14.26 -15.71
CA LEU A 80 7.76 15.15 -15.78
C LEU A 80 8.97 14.46 -16.42
N GLU A 81 9.13 13.16 -16.20
CA GLU A 81 10.24 12.39 -16.78
C GLU A 81 10.16 12.35 -18.32
N CYS A 82 8.94 12.20 -18.86
CA CYS A 82 8.70 12.23 -20.30
C CYS A 82 9.01 13.60 -20.92
N ILE A 83 8.64 14.71 -20.24
CA ILE A 83 8.94 16.07 -20.73
C ILE A 83 10.45 16.33 -20.69
N VAL A 84 11.13 15.95 -19.60
CA VAL A 84 12.58 16.14 -19.44
C VAL A 84 13.36 15.31 -20.46
N HIS A 85 12.94 14.08 -20.74
CA HIS A 85 13.57 13.21 -21.73
C HIS A 85 13.41 13.73 -23.16
N SER A 86 12.20 14.18 -23.55
CA SER A 86 11.98 14.79 -24.87
C SER A 86 12.74 16.10 -25.06
N ALA A 87 12.86 16.92 -24.01
CA ALA A 87 13.63 18.16 -24.06
C ALA A 87 15.15 17.91 -24.21
N LEU A 88 15.70 16.96 -23.44
CA LEU A 88 17.13 16.60 -23.51
C LEU A 88 17.52 15.91 -24.81
N CYS A 89 16.60 15.18 -25.45
CA CYS A 89 16.90 14.46 -26.68
C CYS A 89 16.88 15.35 -27.94
N THR A 90 16.37 16.59 -27.83
CA THR A 90 16.21 17.51 -28.97
C THR A 90 17.30 18.59 -29.03
N CYS A 91 18.22 18.63 -28.06
CA CYS A 91 19.36 19.55 -28.05
C CYS A 91 20.67 18.85 -28.38
#